data_AF-A0A920RMJ0-F1
#
_entry.id   AF-A0A920RMJ0-F1
#
_cell.length_a   1.000
_cell.length_b   1.000
_cell.length_c   1.000
_cell.angle_alpha   90.00
_cell.angle_beta   90.00
_cell.angle_gamma   90.00
#
_symmetry.space_group_name_H-M   'P 1'
#
loop_
_entity.id
_entity.type
_entity.pdbx_description
1 polymer ?
#
loop_
_entity_poly.entity_id
_entity_poly.type
_entity_poly.pdbx_seq_one_letter_code
_entity_poly.pdbx_strand_id
1 'polypeptide(L)'
;MISKGKAARIFSCRLDGSDVQTWCGGGMDNPVEVDFLSTGEMIGSVNIFLGRPRVDCLVHWVDGGAYPRFDQACVAEFPKTGPLMPPMTRFGHVAVSGMTRYRSKEFGPEYRDNVFTTLFNTHKVARSVVTRDGATFRTTEHEFLVSDDPDFHPTDVLEDADGSLLVIDTGGWFRIGCPVSKVAKPDIHGAIYRIRRKGAHKVKDPRGRFLDAARLTPAALARHLDDARPVVRERVIDRLALAGIDAIGTLEDVLAERSAESLTRRVSAVWSLSRIDKDASLGPLRAALADPAAEVRVAASRSLGTRGDHQAMPQLIGLLTGDKSSAVRRGAATAFGPDSRDIGSLGGVQHKGSDGGLAAGGVGAFGDRPVRGTRVVVRGDPGQRCGCDQTAAVRSPSGDPACRAGGIGPDVRGGLTRELVVPLLDTDDPGPAAGGPGGDRTPPGVG
;
A
#
# COMPACT_ATOMS: atom_id res chain seq x y z
N MET A 1 21.46 -14.55 -5.04
CA MET A 1 20.29 -14.80 -4.18
C MET A 1 20.18 -13.61 -3.23
N ILE A 2 19.12 -12.82 -3.33
CA ILE A 2 19.05 -11.46 -2.74
C ILE A 2 18.68 -11.47 -1.25
N SER A 3 18.16 -12.59 -0.76
CA SER A 3 18.00 -12.84 0.66
C SER A 3 18.44 -14.28 0.96
N LYS A 4 19.19 -14.45 2.07
CA LYS A 4 19.45 -15.75 2.71
C LYS A 4 18.55 -15.98 3.95
N GLY A 5 17.67 -15.03 4.24
CA GLY A 5 16.80 -15.05 5.40
C GLY A 5 15.64 -16.02 5.24
N LYS A 6 15.11 -16.52 6.36
CA LYS A 6 14.02 -17.50 6.42
C LYS A 6 12.63 -16.86 6.41
N ALA A 7 12.56 -15.55 6.62
CA ALA A 7 11.30 -14.80 6.60
C ALA A 7 10.73 -14.60 5.20
N ALA A 8 9.39 -14.57 5.07
CA ALA A 8 8.74 -14.12 3.85
C ALA A 8 8.94 -12.61 3.66
N ARG A 9 8.90 -12.19 2.40
CA ARG A 9 9.20 -10.83 1.96
C ARG A 9 8.32 -10.46 0.78
N ILE A 10 8.00 -9.17 0.69
CA ILE A 10 7.52 -8.55 -0.53
C ILE A 10 8.75 -8.04 -1.28
N PHE A 11 8.87 -8.39 -2.56
CA PHE A 11 9.98 -7.99 -3.39
C PHE A 11 9.53 -7.04 -4.49
N SER A 12 10.43 -6.14 -4.88
CA SER A 12 10.32 -5.36 -6.11
C SER A 12 11.43 -5.74 -7.08
N CYS A 13 11.26 -5.47 -8.36
CA CYS A 13 12.29 -5.55 -9.38
C CYS A 13 11.98 -4.61 -10.54
N ARG A 14 12.94 -4.41 -11.43
CA ARG A 14 12.73 -3.78 -12.74
C ARG A 14 11.95 -4.70 -13.66
N LEU A 15 11.34 -4.15 -14.70
CA LEU A 15 10.55 -4.91 -15.67
C LEU A 15 11.33 -6.01 -16.40
N ASP A 16 12.66 -5.87 -16.52
CA ASP A 16 13.55 -6.89 -17.07
C ASP A 16 13.95 -7.98 -16.06
N GLY A 17 13.42 -7.92 -14.83
CA GLY A 17 13.72 -8.84 -13.73
C GLY A 17 15.02 -8.54 -12.99
N SER A 18 15.76 -7.49 -13.38
CA SER A 18 16.96 -7.04 -12.66
C SER A 18 16.60 -6.21 -11.42
N ASP A 19 17.61 -5.90 -10.60
CA ASP A 19 17.45 -5.01 -9.44
C ASP A 19 16.34 -5.48 -8.48
N VAL A 20 16.34 -6.77 -8.18
CA VAL A 20 15.39 -7.32 -7.22
C VAL A 20 15.75 -6.77 -5.82
N GLN A 21 14.79 -6.15 -5.15
CA GLN A 21 14.95 -5.51 -3.85
C GLN A 21 13.92 -6.05 -2.86
N THR A 22 14.25 -6.03 -1.57
CA THR A 22 13.28 -6.34 -0.52
C THR A 22 12.54 -5.06 -0.17
N TRP A 23 11.21 -5.05 -0.37
CA TRP A 23 10.36 -3.92 0.00
C TRP A 23 10.07 -3.92 1.50
N CYS A 24 9.56 -5.03 2.01
CA CYS A 24 9.27 -5.25 3.42
C CYS A 24 9.23 -6.75 3.71
N GLY A 25 9.13 -7.14 4.98
CA GLY A 25 9.13 -8.55 5.31
C GLY A 25 8.88 -8.84 6.78
N GLY A 26 9.08 -10.09 7.16
CA GLY A 26 8.88 -10.52 8.53
C GLY A 26 8.20 -11.87 8.59
N GLY A 27 7.62 -12.11 9.75
CA GLY A 27 6.83 -13.29 10.00
C GLY A 27 5.50 -13.15 9.29
N MET A 28 5.35 -13.81 8.17
CA MET A 28 4.08 -14.02 7.49
C MET A 28 4.32 -15.25 6.60
N ASP A 29 3.41 -16.21 6.53
CA ASP A 29 3.73 -17.44 5.80
C ASP A 29 3.35 -17.33 4.32
N ASN A 30 2.17 -16.79 4.03
CA ASN A 30 1.60 -16.87 2.70
C ASN A 30 0.94 -15.55 2.27
N PRO A 31 1.73 -14.50 1.96
CA PRO A 31 1.22 -13.36 1.20
C PRO A 31 0.76 -13.87 -0.17
N VAL A 32 -0.45 -13.48 -0.59
CA VAL A 32 -1.05 -14.05 -1.82
C VAL A 32 -1.04 -13.03 -2.96
N GLU A 33 -1.55 -11.82 -2.70
CA GLU A 33 -1.79 -10.83 -3.74
C GLU A 33 -1.40 -9.43 -3.24
N VAL A 34 -1.07 -8.52 -4.17
CA VAL A 34 -0.83 -7.10 -3.88
C VAL A 34 -1.56 -6.23 -4.88
N ASP A 35 -2.08 -5.09 -4.41
CA ASP A 35 -2.62 -4.04 -5.26
C ASP A 35 -2.23 -2.65 -4.71
N PHE A 36 -2.38 -1.61 -5.52
CA PHE A 36 -1.94 -0.26 -5.23
C PHE A 36 -3.10 0.72 -5.24
N LEU A 37 -3.18 1.55 -4.21
CA LEU A 37 -4.04 2.72 -4.17
C LEU A 37 -3.57 3.78 -5.19
N SER A 38 -4.40 4.79 -5.44
CA SER A 38 -4.08 5.88 -6.39
C SER A 38 -2.80 6.64 -6.05
N THR A 39 -2.41 6.67 -4.78
CA THR A 39 -1.17 7.26 -4.23
C THR A 39 0.03 6.32 -4.26
N GLY A 40 -0.13 5.09 -4.78
CA GLY A 40 0.94 4.09 -4.88
C GLY A 40 1.26 3.36 -3.57
N GLU A 41 0.45 3.59 -2.54
CA GLU A 41 0.48 2.79 -1.30
C GLU A 41 -0.03 1.38 -1.58
N MET A 42 0.71 0.38 -1.09
CA MET A 42 0.51 -1.02 -1.45
C MET A 42 -0.32 -1.73 -0.37
N ILE A 43 -1.40 -2.40 -0.77
CA ILE A 43 -2.19 -3.28 0.09
C ILE A 43 -2.01 -4.71 -0.42
N GLY A 44 -2.06 -5.71 0.45
CA GLY A 44 -2.12 -7.09 0.01
C GLY A 44 -2.87 -8.01 0.95
N SER A 45 -3.20 -9.19 0.44
CA SER A 45 -3.83 -10.27 1.20
C SER A 45 -2.77 -11.22 1.75
N VAL A 46 -2.98 -11.70 2.96
CA VAL A 46 -2.08 -12.65 3.61
C VAL A 46 -2.88 -13.76 4.26
N ASN A 47 -2.66 -14.97 3.78
CA ASN A 47 -3.09 -16.19 4.45
C ASN A 47 -2.05 -16.53 5.51
N ILE A 48 -2.50 -16.87 6.72
CA ILE A 48 -1.63 -17.22 7.86
C ILE A 48 -0.66 -16.07 8.24
N PHE A 49 -1.21 -14.86 8.37
CA PHE A 49 -0.47 -13.74 8.93
C PHE A 49 -0.07 -13.99 10.39
N LEU A 50 -0.96 -14.59 11.18
CA LEU A 50 -0.65 -15.13 12.51
C LEU A 50 -0.86 -16.64 12.54
N GLY A 51 -0.01 -17.36 13.30
CA GLY A 51 -0.12 -18.81 13.48
C GLY A 51 -1.10 -19.24 14.56
N ARG A 52 -1.17 -18.52 15.70
CA ARG A 52 -2.02 -18.84 16.86
C ARG A 52 -2.52 -17.56 17.58
N PRO A 53 -3.83 -17.26 17.56
CA PRO A 53 -4.83 -17.86 16.69
C PRO A 53 -4.47 -17.64 15.22
N ARG A 54 -4.90 -18.55 14.34
CA ARG A 54 -4.68 -18.39 12.90
C ARG A 54 -5.50 -17.21 12.39
N VAL A 55 -4.83 -16.28 11.71
CA VAL A 55 -5.47 -15.08 11.15
C VAL A 55 -5.00 -14.89 9.73
N ASP A 56 -5.97 -14.78 8.83
CA ASP A 56 -5.83 -14.30 7.47
C ASP A 56 -6.32 -12.83 7.43
N CYS A 57 -5.69 -11.99 6.62
CA CYS A 57 -5.91 -10.54 6.68
C CYS A 57 -5.66 -9.81 5.35
N LEU A 58 -6.05 -8.52 5.34
CA LEU A 58 -5.44 -7.50 4.50
C LEU A 58 -4.35 -6.77 5.28
N VAL A 59 -3.31 -6.32 4.57
CA VAL A 59 -2.14 -5.63 5.13
C VAL A 59 -1.78 -4.44 4.25
N HIS A 60 -1.42 -3.32 4.87
CA HIS A 60 -0.79 -2.19 4.20
C HIS A 60 0.73 -2.40 4.23
N TRP A 61 1.33 -2.67 3.07
CA TRP A 61 2.75 -2.94 2.92
C TRP A 61 3.57 -1.65 2.91
N VAL A 62 4.05 -1.26 4.09
CA VAL A 62 4.96 -0.13 4.28
C VAL A 62 6.41 -0.56 4.00
N ASP A 63 7.15 0.28 3.28
CA ASP A 63 8.58 0.12 3.00
C ASP A 63 9.37 -0.08 4.30
N GLY A 64 10.26 -1.07 4.33
CA GLY A 64 11.04 -1.45 5.51
C GLY A 64 10.21 -2.09 6.64
N GLY A 65 8.89 -2.21 6.48
CA GLY A 65 7.99 -2.71 7.51
C GLY A 65 8.31 -4.14 7.96
N ALA A 66 8.25 -4.37 9.27
CA ALA A 66 8.41 -5.68 9.90
C ALA A 66 7.06 -6.21 10.43
N TYR A 67 6.63 -7.39 9.99
CA TYR A 67 5.32 -7.97 10.31
C TYR A 67 5.42 -9.18 11.27
N PRO A 68 4.39 -9.42 12.10
CA PRO A 68 4.46 -10.38 13.19
C PRO A 68 4.26 -11.84 12.78
N ARG A 69 5.22 -12.71 13.17
CA ARG A 69 4.95 -14.10 13.57
C ARG A 69 5.60 -14.39 14.89
N PHE A 70 4.77 -14.43 15.94
CA PHE A 70 5.24 -14.64 17.31
C PHE A 70 5.72 -16.06 17.58
N ASP A 71 5.32 -17.03 16.75
CA ASP A 71 5.71 -18.44 16.81
C ASP A 71 6.92 -18.77 15.92
N GLN A 72 7.57 -17.78 15.31
CA GLN A 72 8.77 -17.96 14.49
C GLN A 72 9.86 -16.92 14.83
N ALA A 73 11.12 -17.35 14.84
CA ALA A 73 12.26 -16.46 15.10
C ALA A 73 12.61 -15.54 13.89
N CYS A 74 11.96 -15.71 12.75
CA CYS A 74 12.30 -15.06 11.48
C CYS A 74 12.14 -13.53 11.50
N VAL A 75 11.30 -12.99 12.40
CA VAL A 75 11.14 -11.53 12.60
C VAL A 75 12.42 -10.87 13.16
N ALA A 76 13.33 -11.64 13.77
CA ALA A 76 14.59 -11.12 14.25
C ALA A 76 15.54 -10.66 13.13
N GLU A 77 15.27 -11.07 11.88
CA GLU A 77 16.06 -10.67 10.69
C GLU A 77 15.86 -9.20 10.30
N PHE A 78 14.84 -8.52 10.84
CA PHE A 78 14.46 -7.17 10.41
C PHE A 78 14.79 -6.13 11.48
N PRO A 79 15.40 -4.99 11.09
CA PRO A 79 15.48 -3.82 11.94
C PRO A 79 14.08 -3.40 12.43
N LYS A 80 13.99 -3.01 13.70
CA LYS A 80 12.73 -2.56 14.31
C LYS A 80 12.97 -1.24 15.03
N THR A 81 12.34 -0.20 14.52
CA THR A 81 12.31 1.14 15.13
C THR A 81 11.08 1.34 16.02
N GLY A 82 10.16 0.36 16.02
CA GLY A 82 8.90 0.41 16.74
C GLY A 82 8.22 -0.97 16.86
N PRO A 83 6.93 -0.99 17.23
CA PRO A 83 6.12 -2.21 17.21
C PRO A 83 6.05 -2.84 15.81
N LEU A 84 5.69 -4.13 15.78
CA LEU A 84 5.44 -4.83 14.51
C LEU A 84 4.17 -4.30 13.84
N MET A 85 4.19 -4.25 12.51
CA MET A 85 3.11 -3.68 11.72
C MET A 85 1.82 -4.50 11.85
N PRO A 86 0.68 -3.87 12.16
CA PRO A 86 -0.59 -4.56 12.33
C PRO A 86 -1.23 -4.91 10.97
N PRO A 87 -2.15 -5.89 10.94
CA PRO A 87 -3.02 -6.07 9.78
C PRO A 87 -4.07 -4.96 9.72
N MET A 88 -4.58 -4.66 8.52
CA MET A 88 -5.72 -3.75 8.33
C MET A 88 -7.04 -4.41 8.75
N THR A 89 -7.19 -5.70 8.42
CA THR A 89 -8.38 -6.52 8.64
C THR A 89 -8.00 -7.81 9.35
N ARG A 90 -8.93 -8.46 10.05
CA ARG A 90 -8.75 -9.85 10.50
C ARG A 90 -9.95 -10.68 10.10
N PHE A 91 -9.77 -11.55 9.12
CA PHE A 91 -10.86 -12.43 8.64
C PHE A 91 -10.99 -13.73 9.43
N GLY A 92 -10.05 -14.02 10.33
CA GLY A 92 -9.96 -15.33 10.97
C GLY A 92 -9.31 -16.35 10.03
N HIS A 93 -9.70 -17.63 10.13
CA HIS A 93 -9.13 -18.69 9.30
C HIS A 93 -10.06 -19.03 8.13
N VAL A 94 -9.93 -18.27 7.05
CA VAL A 94 -10.84 -18.31 5.89
C VAL A 94 -10.15 -18.67 4.57
N ALA A 95 -8.83 -18.89 4.61
CA ALA A 95 -7.99 -19.06 3.44
C ALA A 95 -8.21 -17.90 2.45
N VAL A 96 -7.85 -16.70 2.88
CA VAL A 96 -7.82 -15.53 2.00
C VAL A 96 -6.93 -15.84 0.78
N SER A 97 -7.36 -15.40 -0.40
CA SER A 97 -6.68 -15.67 -1.66
C SER A 97 -6.52 -14.39 -2.47
N GLY A 98 -6.97 -14.36 -3.73
CA GLY A 98 -6.85 -13.18 -4.59
C GLY A 98 -7.62 -11.98 -4.09
N MET A 99 -7.17 -10.80 -4.51
CA MET A 99 -7.83 -9.53 -4.23
C MET A 99 -7.63 -8.54 -5.37
N THR A 100 -8.55 -7.58 -5.46
CA THR A 100 -8.40 -6.44 -6.35
C THR A 100 -8.98 -5.18 -5.72
N ARG A 101 -8.32 -4.04 -5.94
CA ARG A 101 -8.90 -2.73 -5.69
C ARG A 101 -9.82 -2.37 -6.85
N TYR A 102 -11.03 -1.94 -6.52
CA TYR A 102 -11.99 -1.48 -7.51
C TYR A 102 -11.75 0.00 -7.90
N ARG A 103 -11.52 0.25 -9.18
CA ARG A 103 -11.06 1.55 -9.71
C ARG A 103 -12.15 2.29 -10.47
N SER A 104 -13.08 1.56 -11.06
CA SER A 104 -14.18 2.11 -11.86
C SER A 104 -15.26 2.72 -10.98
N LYS A 105 -16.22 3.38 -11.65
CA LYS A 105 -17.39 3.97 -11.01
C LYS A 105 -18.68 3.18 -11.30
N GLU A 106 -18.58 2.04 -11.98
CA GLU A 106 -19.75 1.30 -12.50
C GLU A 106 -20.64 0.71 -11.41
N PHE A 107 -20.04 0.30 -10.29
CA PHE A 107 -20.81 -0.16 -9.14
C PHE A 107 -21.38 1.00 -8.30
N GLY A 108 -20.88 2.23 -8.51
CA GLY A 108 -21.24 3.42 -7.73
C GLY A 108 -20.01 4.04 -7.05
N PRO A 109 -20.05 5.34 -6.71
CA PRO A 109 -18.94 6.03 -6.04
C PRO A 109 -18.54 5.40 -4.70
N GLU A 110 -19.48 4.79 -3.98
CA GLU A 110 -19.26 4.11 -2.69
C GLU A 110 -18.43 2.82 -2.80
N TYR A 111 -18.21 2.32 -4.02
CA TYR A 111 -17.38 1.15 -4.29
C TYR A 111 -15.96 1.52 -4.69
N ARG A 112 -15.72 2.77 -5.10
CA ARG A 112 -14.43 3.22 -5.60
C ARG A 112 -13.36 3.12 -4.49
N ASP A 113 -12.20 2.59 -4.85
CA ASP A 113 -11.06 2.36 -3.95
C ASP A 113 -11.30 1.32 -2.83
N ASN A 114 -12.46 0.65 -2.81
CA ASN A 114 -12.66 -0.53 -1.98
C ASN A 114 -11.87 -1.72 -2.52
N VAL A 115 -11.55 -2.67 -1.63
CA VAL A 115 -10.86 -3.91 -1.97
C VAL A 115 -11.87 -5.06 -1.95
N PHE A 116 -11.88 -5.86 -3.00
CA PHE A 116 -12.59 -7.13 -3.05
C PHE A 116 -11.62 -8.26 -2.83
N THR A 117 -11.98 -9.22 -1.98
CA THR A 117 -11.08 -10.30 -1.55
C THR A 117 -11.83 -11.62 -1.55
N THR A 118 -11.24 -12.66 -2.15
CA THR A 118 -11.82 -14.01 -2.17
C THR A 118 -11.48 -14.77 -0.89
N LEU A 119 -12.50 -15.39 -0.29
CA LEU A 119 -12.42 -16.16 0.94
C LEU A 119 -12.78 -17.62 0.63
N PHE A 120 -11.76 -18.44 0.42
CA PHE A 120 -11.91 -19.80 -0.11
C PHE A 120 -12.76 -20.70 0.79
N ASN A 121 -12.46 -20.73 2.10
CA ASN A 121 -13.09 -21.67 3.03
C ASN A 121 -14.53 -21.32 3.39
N THR A 122 -14.92 -20.06 3.17
CA THR A 122 -16.23 -19.55 3.58
C THR A 122 -17.12 -19.25 2.39
N HIS A 123 -16.71 -19.64 1.17
CA HIS A 123 -17.52 -19.57 -0.05
C HIS A 123 -17.96 -18.14 -0.37
N LYS A 124 -17.05 -17.16 -0.16
CA LYS A 124 -17.38 -15.73 -0.14
C LYS A 124 -16.40 -14.86 -0.92
N VAL A 125 -16.92 -13.74 -1.40
CA VAL A 125 -16.13 -12.55 -1.72
C VAL A 125 -16.50 -11.46 -0.73
N ALA A 126 -15.52 -10.94 -0.01
CA ALA A 126 -15.69 -9.80 0.89
C ALA A 126 -15.36 -8.50 0.16
N ARG A 127 -16.08 -7.43 0.49
CA ARG A 127 -15.76 -6.05 0.15
C ARG A 127 -15.26 -5.34 1.40
N SER A 128 -14.01 -4.91 1.38
CA SER A 128 -13.41 -4.07 2.40
C SER A 128 -13.45 -2.60 1.95
N VAL A 129 -14.21 -1.78 2.68
CA VAL A 129 -14.17 -0.32 2.54
C VAL A 129 -12.88 0.16 3.18
N VAL A 130 -12.00 0.80 2.40
CA VAL A 130 -10.68 1.25 2.87
C VAL A 130 -10.73 2.72 3.23
N THR A 131 -10.48 3.04 4.50
CA THR A 131 -10.52 4.41 5.02
C THR A 131 -9.14 4.81 5.55
N ARG A 132 -8.69 6.01 5.18
CA ARG A 132 -7.46 6.59 5.72
C ARG A 132 -7.52 6.66 7.24
N ASP A 133 -6.47 6.20 7.90
CA ASP A 133 -6.30 6.30 9.35
C ASP A 133 -4.87 6.69 9.68
N GLY A 134 -4.65 7.99 9.91
CA GLY A 134 -3.32 8.56 10.07
C GLY A 134 -2.37 8.15 8.93
N ALA A 135 -1.22 7.59 9.31
CA ALA A 135 -0.21 7.07 8.39
C ALA A 135 -0.49 5.64 7.91
N THR A 136 -1.73 5.15 8.00
CA THR A 136 -2.12 3.84 7.49
C THR A 136 -3.59 3.85 7.07
N PHE A 137 -4.24 2.69 7.06
CA PHE A 137 -5.63 2.51 6.70
C PHE A 137 -6.32 1.60 7.71
N ARG A 138 -7.61 1.88 7.93
CA ARG A 138 -8.56 0.95 8.53
C ARG A 138 -9.50 0.42 7.46
N THR A 139 -10.09 -0.73 7.71
CA THR A 139 -11.10 -1.32 6.83
C THR A 139 -12.40 -1.58 7.55
N THR A 140 -13.48 -1.63 6.77
CA THR A 140 -14.78 -2.13 7.21
C THR A 140 -15.31 -3.14 6.19
N GLU A 141 -15.62 -4.33 6.66
CA GLU A 141 -15.86 -5.52 5.85
C GLU A 141 -17.35 -5.73 5.65
N HIS A 142 -17.71 -6.05 4.41
CA HIS A 142 -19.06 -6.42 4.02
C HIS A 142 -19.02 -7.69 3.18
N GLU A 143 -19.99 -8.57 3.36
CA GLU A 143 -20.22 -9.65 2.41
C GLU A 143 -20.67 -9.06 1.06
N PHE A 144 -20.05 -9.48 -0.03
CA PHE A 144 -20.38 -9.01 -1.37
C PHE A 144 -20.99 -10.11 -2.24
N LEU A 145 -20.37 -11.28 -2.21
CA LEU A 145 -20.90 -12.50 -2.81
C LEU A 145 -20.81 -13.60 -1.76
N VAL A 146 -21.91 -14.33 -1.58
CA VAL A 146 -22.01 -15.49 -0.70
C VAL A 146 -22.63 -16.62 -1.51
N SER A 147 -22.07 -17.81 -1.40
CA SER A 147 -22.67 -19.03 -1.94
C SER A 147 -22.96 -20.01 -0.82
N ASP A 148 -24.12 -20.65 -0.87
CA ASP A 148 -24.45 -21.80 -0.03
C ASP A 148 -23.94 -23.13 -0.63
N ASP A 149 -23.39 -23.09 -1.85
CA ASP A 149 -22.74 -24.24 -2.48
C ASP A 149 -21.41 -24.54 -1.78
N PRO A 150 -21.26 -25.68 -1.09
CA PRO A 150 -20.03 -26.05 -0.40
C PRO A 150 -18.85 -26.30 -1.36
N ASP A 151 -19.11 -26.41 -2.66
CA ASP A 151 -18.09 -26.62 -3.67
C ASP A 151 -17.71 -25.32 -4.42
N PHE A 152 -18.30 -24.17 -4.05
CA PHE A 152 -17.90 -22.85 -4.52
C PHE A 152 -16.66 -22.34 -3.77
N HIS A 153 -15.52 -22.33 -4.44
CA HIS A 153 -14.22 -22.01 -3.87
C HIS A 153 -13.58 -20.84 -4.60
N PRO A 154 -13.96 -19.59 -4.27
CA PRO A 154 -13.43 -18.42 -4.95
C PRO A 154 -11.95 -18.26 -4.60
N THR A 155 -11.11 -18.16 -5.62
CA THR A 155 -9.65 -18.06 -5.49
C THR A 155 -9.09 -16.74 -5.98
N ASP A 156 -9.79 -16.05 -6.88
CA ASP A 156 -9.36 -14.75 -7.36
C ASP A 156 -10.54 -13.86 -7.76
N VAL A 157 -10.34 -12.55 -7.72
CA VAL A 157 -11.30 -11.54 -8.14
C VAL A 157 -10.57 -10.41 -8.86
N LEU A 158 -11.00 -10.12 -10.08
CA LEU A 158 -10.36 -9.13 -10.96
C LEU A 158 -11.39 -8.11 -11.44
N GLU A 159 -10.98 -6.85 -11.58
CA GLU A 159 -11.76 -5.85 -12.29
C GLU A 159 -11.49 -5.92 -13.80
N ASP A 160 -12.53 -6.10 -14.62
CA ASP A 160 -12.43 -5.95 -16.08
C ASP A 160 -12.61 -4.47 -16.48
N ALA A 161 -12.16 -4.13 -17.68
CA ALA A 161 -12.12 -2.75 -18.19
C ALA A 161 -13.52 -2.09 -18.31
N ASP A 162 -14.59 -2.90 -18.35
CA ASP A 162 -15.98 -2.42 -18.34
C ASP A 162 -16.52 -2.17 -16.92
N GLY A 163 -15.64 -2.22 -15.91
CA GLY A 163 -15.95 -2.04 -14.49
C GLY A 163 -16.77 -3.17 -13.85
N SER A 164 -16.92 -4.30 -14.55
CA SER A 164 -17.44 -5.54 -13.96
C SER A 164 -16.35 -6.29 -13.20
N LEU A 165 -16.75 -7.10 -12.23
CA LEU A 165 -15.82 -8.02 -11.55
C LEU A 165 -15.87 -9.40 -12.19
N LEU A 166 -14.72 -10.05 -12.29
CA LEU A 166 -14.55 -11.44 -12.64
C LEU A 166 -14.14 -12.20 -11.38
N VAL A 167 -14.98 -13.11 -10.91
CA VAL A 167 -14.66 -13.99 -9.77
C VAL A 167 -14.28 -15.35 -10.34
N ILE A 168 -13.07 -15.80 -10.02
CA ILE A 168 -12.54 -17.10 -10.41
C ILE A 168 -12.81 -18.07 -9.27
N ASP A 169 -13.52 -19.13 -9.59
CA ASP A 169 -13.87 -20.23 -8.70
C ASP A 169 -13.15 -21.50 -9.18
N THR A 170 -12.46 -22.17 -8.27
CA THR A 170 -11.80 -23.43 -8.61
C THR A 170 -12.76 -24.60 -8.69
N GLY A 171 -13.96 -24.55 -8.13
CA GLY A 171 -14.80 -25.73 -7.98
C GLY A 171 -14.18 -26.73 -7.00
N GLY A 172 -14.40 -28.04 -7.19
CA GLY A 172 -14.08 -29.08 -6.21
C GLY A 172 -12.70 -29.74 -6.31
N TRP A 173 -11.83 -29.34 -7.25
CA TRP A 173 -10.60 -30.12 -7.52
C TRP A 173 -9.45 -29.87 -6.52
N PHE A 174 -9.42 -28.72 -5.85
CA PHE A 174 -8.29 -28.35 -4.98
C PHE A 174 -8.40 -28.98 -3.59
N ARG A 175 -7.52 -29.95 -3.29
CA ARG A 175 -7.52 -30.70 -2.00
C ARG A 175 -6.31 -30.48 -1.09
N ILE A 176 -5.25 -29.81 -1.56
CA ILE A 176 -3.95 -29.83 -0.88
C ILE A 176 -3.79 -28.60 0.02
N GLY A 177 -3.53 -28.80 1.31
CA GLY A 177 -3.18 -27.71 2.22
C GLY A 177 -4.37 -26.92 2.80
N CYS A 178 -5.59 -27.23 2.39
CA CYS A 178 -6.81 -26.65 2.96
C CYS A 178 -7.47 -27.63 3.95
N PRO A 179 -7.78 -27.21 5.19
CA PRO A 179 -8.37 -28.11 6.19
C PRO A 179 -9.84 -28.47 5.92
N VAL A 180 -10.57 -27.67 5.12
CA VAL A 180 -11.99 -27.93 4.79
C VAL A 180 -12.16 -28.66 3.46
N SER A 181 -11.30 -28.41 2.46
CA SER A 181 -11.33 -29.18 1.20
C SER A 181 -10.43 -30.42 1.28
N LYS A 182 -10.93 -31.49 1.92
CA LYS A 182 -10.17 -32.74 2.14
C LYS A 182 -10.35 -33.79 1.05
N VAL A 183 -11.39 -33.67 0.23
CA VAL A 183 -11.74 -34.63 -0.82
C VAL A 183 -11.78 -33.89 -2.14
N ALA A 184 -10.93 -34.28 -3.10
CA ALA A 184 -11.02 -33.74 -4.44
C ALA A 184 -12.25 -34.30 -5.14
N LYS A 185 -13.07 -33.41 -5.70
CA LYS A 185 -14.21 -33.70 -6.58
C LYS A 185 -13.90 -33.12 -7.96
N PRO A 186 -13.04 -33.78 -8.76
CA PRO A 186 -12.57 -33.24 -10.05
C PRO A 186 -13.68 -33.07 -11.09
N ASP A 187 -14.81 -33.75 -10.89
CA ASP A 187 -16.06 -33.64 -11.62
C ASP A 187 -16.81 -32.32 -11.37
N ILE A 188 -16.53 -31.64 -10.27
CA ILE A 188 -17.04 -30.29 -10.00
C ILE A 188 -16.05 -29.28 -10.59
N HIS A 189 -16.36 -28.84 -11.80
CA HIS A 189 -15.55 -27.88 -12.52
C HIS A 189 -15.62 -26.48 -11.90
N GLY A 190 -14.50 -25.76 -11.98
CA GLY A 190 -14.46 -24.33 -11.67
C GLY A 190 -15.17 -23.47 -12.71
N ALA A 191 -15.35 -22.19 -12.40
CA ALA A 191 -16.03 -21.24 -13.25
C ALA A 191 -15.42 -19.83 -13.14
N ILE A 192 -15.71 -18.99 -14.13
CA ILE A 192 -15.44 -17.55 -14.07
C ILE A 192 -16.78 -16.83 -14.10
N TYR A 193 -17.17 -16.26 -12.97
CA TYR A 193 -18.39 -15.49 -12.83
C TYR A 193 -18.11 -14.03 -13.17
N ARG A 194 -18.96 -13.43 -14.01
CA ARG A 194 -18.92 -12.00 -14.25
C ARG A 194 -20.04 -11.30 -13.51
N ILE A 195 -19.67 -10.41 -12.58
CA ILE A 195 -20.59 -9.65 -11.74
C ILE A 195 -20.72 -8.24 -12.30
N ARG A 196 -21.96 -7.85 -12.61
CA ARG A 196 -22.32 -6.50 -13.07
C ARG A 196 -23.44 -5.96 -12.19
N ARG A 197 -23.36 -4.69 -11.85
CA ARG A 197 -24.48 -4.00 -11.22
C ARG A 197 -25.64 -3.94 -12.21
N LYS A 198 -26.83 -4.38 -11.78
CA LYS A 198 -28.05 -4.30 -12.58
C LYS A 198 -28.34 -2.83 -12.91
N GLY A 199 -28.58 -2.53 -14.18
CA GLY A 199 -28.80 -1.16 -14.64
C GLY A 199 -27.53 -0.31 -14.76
N ALA A 200 -26.34 -0.88 -14.57
CA ALA A 200 -25.09 -0.19 -14.87
C ALA A 200 -25.06 0.24 -16.34
N HIS A 201 -24.52 1.43 -16.59
CA HIS A 201 -24.37 1.91 -17.95
C HIS A 201 -23.38 1.03 -18.72
N LYS A 202 -23.61 0.89 -20.03
CA LYS A 202 -22.67 0.17 -20.89
C LYS A 202 -21.48 1.07 -21.18
N VAL A 203 -20.32 0.76 -20.61
CA VAL A 203 -19.08 1.46 -20.89
C VAL A 203 -18.71 1.30 -22.37
N LYS A 204 -18.73 2.40 -23.12
CA LYS A 204 -18.30 2.41 -24.53
C LYS A 204 -16.78 2.35 -24.59
N ASP A 205 -16.27 1.44 -25.42
CA ASP A 205 -14.84 1.25 -25.63
C ASP A 205 -14.05 1.18 -24.31
N PRO A 206 -14.33 0.18 -23.45
CA PRO A 206 -13.80 0.12 -22.08
C PRO A 206 -12.27 0.10 -22.01
N ARG A 207 -11.64 -0.45 -23.05
CA ARG A 207 -10.17 -0.52 -23.20
C ARG A 207 -9.59 0.65 -24.02
N GLY A 208 -10.43 1.56 -24.50
CA GLY A 208 -10.03 2.72 -25.29
C GLY A 208 -9.39 2.37 -26.65
N ARG A 209 -9.78 1.28 -27.31
CA ARG A 209 -9.23 0.84 -28.60
C ARG A 209 -9.46 1.85 -29.73
N PHE A 210 -10.44 2.73 -29.61
CA PHE A 210 -10.69 3.80 -30.59
C PHE A 210 -9.83 5.04 -30.34
N LEU A 211 -9.21 5.15 -29.16
CA LEU A 211 -8.20 6.18 -28.89
C LEU A 211 -6.88 5.73 -29.54
N ASP A 212 -6.52 6.34 -30.66
CA ASP A 212 -5.20 6.15 -31.29
C ASP A 212 -4.12 6.90 -30.50
N ALA A 213 -3.93 6.49 -29.24
CA ALA A 213 -3.03 7.12 -28.28
C ALA A 213 -1.58 7.19 -28.79
N ALA A 214 -1.20 6.28 -29.70
CA ALA A 214 0.12 6.27 -30.31
C ALA A 214 0.39 7.52 -31.16
N ARG A 215 -0.65 8.09 -31.79
CA ARG A 215 -0.54 9.25 -32.69
C ARG A 215 -0.86 10.59 -32.04
N LEU A 216 -1.34 10.61 -30.79
CA LEU A 216 -1.68 11.83 -30.10
C LEU A 216 -0.43 12.57 -29.58
N THR A 217 -0.48 13.90 -29.61
CA THR A 217 0.53 14.75 -28.97
C THR A 217 0.43 14.64 -27.44
N PRO A 218 1.49 14.99 -26.68
CA PRO A 218 1.42 15.01 -25.22
C PRO A 218 0.25 15.85 -24.68
N ALA A 219 0.02 17.05 -25.23
CA ALA A 219 -1.11 17.89 -24.85
C ALA A 219 -2.48 17.23 -25.10
N ALA A 220 -2.63 16.49 -26.20
CA ALA A 220 -3.87 15.76 -26.47
C ALA A 220 -4.05 14.55 -25.54
N LEU A 221 -2.97 13.82 -25.24
CA LEU A 221 -2.96 12.71 -24.28
C LEU A 221 -3.32 13.18 -22.88
N ALA A 222 -2.77 14.31 -22.44
CA ALA A 222 -2.99 14.87 -21.10
C ALA A 222 -4.46 15.17 -20.80
N ARG A 223 -5.31 15.37 -21.82
CA ARG A 223 -6.77 15.52 -21.66
C ARG A 223 -7.46 14.24 -21.13
N HIS A 224 -6.77 13.10 -21.14
CA HIS A 224 -7.29 11.80 -20.71
C HIS A 224 -6.66 11.29 -19.40
N LEU A 225 -5.89 12.11 -18.69
CA LEU A 225 -5.28 11.74 -17.39
C LEU A 225 -6.32 11.50 -16.27
N ASP A 226 -7.57 11.89 -16.48
CA ASP A 226 -8.73 11.66 -15.62
C ASP A 226 -9.86 10.89 -16.31
N ASP A 227 -9.57 10.24 -17.44
CA ASP A 227 -10.57 9.42 -18.16
C ASP A 227 -11.27 8.47 -17.19
N ALA A 228 -12.61 8.37 -17.23
CA ALA A 228 -13.35 7.56 -16.26
C ALA A 228 -12.92 6.08 -16.28
N ARG A 229 -12.41 5.59 -17.42
CA ARG A 229 -11.96 4.20 -17.64
C ARG A 229 -10.52 4.02 -17.12
N PRO A 230 -10.29 3.24 -16.06
CA PRO A 230 -8.95 3.06 -15.48
C PRO A 230 -7.91 2.56 -16.48
N VAL A 231 -8.28 1.61 -17.34
CA VAL A 231 -7.39 1.05 -18.37
C VAL A 231 -6.94 2.11 -19.38
N VAL A 232 -7.80 3.09 -19.69
CA VAL A 232 -7.43 4.19 -20.58
C VAL A 232 -6.47 5.16 -19.90
N ARG A 233 -6.71 5.51 -18.63
CA ARG A 233 -5.80 6.36 -17.85
C ARG A 233 -4.40 5.76 -17.75
N GLU A 234 -4.27 4.48 -17.38
CA GLU A 234 -2.96 3.83 -17.26
C GLU A 234 -2.19 3.86 -18.59
N ARG A 235 -2.86 3.55 -19.70
CA ARG A 235 -2.23 3.60 -21.03
C ARG A 235 -1.83 5.02 -21.43
N VAL A 236 -2.60 6.04 -21.03
CA VAL A 236 -2.26 7.45 -21.27
C VAL A 236 -1.02 7.85 -20.45
N ILE A 237 -0.95 7.44 -19.19
CA ILE A 237 0.22 7.61 -18.32
C ILE A 237 1.47 6.98 -18.95
N ASP A 238 1.36 5.72 -19.40
CA ASP A 238 2.48 5.02 -20.04
C ASP A 238 2.89 5.69 -21.36
N ARG A 239 1.93 6.22 -22.14
CA ARG A 239 2.24 6.89 -23.40
C ARG A 239 2.91 8.24 -23.20
N LEU A 240 2.47 9.02 -22.20
CA LEU A 240 3.12 10.27 -21.81
C LEU A 240 4.53 10.01 -21.27
N ALA A 241 4.71 8.94 -20.48
CA ALA A 241 6.03 8.53 -20.01
C ALA A 241 6.96 8.15 -21.18
N LEU A 242 6.45 7.44 -22.19
CA LEU A 242 7.20 7.06 -23.38
C LEU A 242 7.55 8.27 -24.28
N ALA A 243 6.72 9.32 -24.28
CA ALA A 243 7.03 10.57 -24.98
C ALA A 243 8.21 11.34 -24.32
N GLY A 244 8.55 11.03 -23.06
CA GLY A 244 9.77 11.51 -22.42
C GLY A 244 9.79 13.04 -22.26
N ILE A 245 10.87 13.67 -22.72
CA ILE A 245 11.11 15.12 -22.54
C ILE A 245 9.97 15.95 -23.13
N ASP A 246 9.42 15.53 -24.28
CA ASP A 246 8.37 16.25 -24.99
C ASP A 246 7.06 16.35 -24.18
N ALA A 247 6.86 15.47 -23.20
CA ALA A 247 5.68 15.49 -22.34
C ALA A 247 5.88 16.32 -21.07
N ILE A 248 7.11 16.68 -20.70
CA ILE A 248 7.41 17.29 -19.38
C ILE A 248 6.66 18.61 -19.21
N GLY A 249 6.75 19.54 -20.17
CA GLY A 249 6.07 20.83 -20.08
C GLY A 249 4.55 20.70 -19.98
N THR A 250 3.96 19.77 -20.75
CA THR A 250 2.53 19.46 -20.63
C THR A 250 2.16 18.92 -19.25
N LEU A 251 3.00 18.08 -18.66
CA LEU A 251 2.75 17.51 -17.33
C LEU A 251 2.93 18.56 -16.22
N GLU A 252 3.85 19.52 -16.39
CA GLU A 252 3.96 20.71 -15.52
C GLU A 252 2.69 21.55 -15.57
N ASP A 253 2.14 21.81 -16.76
CA ASP A 253 0.88 22.53 -16.92
C ASP A 253 -0.26 21.82 -16.18
N VAL A 254 -0.34 20.49 -16.27
CA VAL A 254 -1.34 19.70 -15.53
C VAL A 254 -1.15 19.83 -14.02
N LEU A 255 0.08 19.81 -13.52
CA LEU A 255 0.35 20.01 -12.09
C LEU A 255 -0.02 21.42 -11.61
N ALA A 256 0.01 22.42 -12.50
CA ALA A 256 -0.41 23.78 -12.20
C ALA A 256 -1.94 23.95 -12.10
N GLU A 257 -2.74 22.98 -12.58
CA GLU A 257 -4.19 22.93 -12.42
C GLU A 257 -4.56 22.69 -10.94
N ARG A 258 -4.46 23.69 -10.06
CA ARG A 258 -4.63 23.54 -8.60
C ARG A 258 -6.10 23.50 -8.11
N SER A 259 -7.03 22.96 -8.90
CA SER A 259 -8.44 22.78 -8.49
C SER A 259 -8.68 21.43 -7.81
N ALA A 260 -9.80 21.26 -7.12
CA ALA A 260 -10.13 19.96 -6.51
C ALA A 260 -10.49 18.91 -7.58
N GLU A 261 -11.13 19.34 -8.67
CA GLU A 261 -11.60 18.50 -9.77
C GLU A 261 -10.45 17.86 -10.56
N SER A 262 -9.31 18.55 -10.66
CA SER A 262 -8.13 18.05 -11.38
C SER A 262 -7.26 17.10 -10.56
N LEU A 263 -7.63 16.72 -9.32
CA LEU A 263 -6.84 15.85 -8.45
C LEU A 263 -6.38 14.56 -9.15
N THR A 264 -7.30 13.86 -9.83
CA THR A 264 -6.96 12.61 -10.55
C THR A 264 -5.98 12.88 -11.70
N ARG A 265 -6.09 14.03 -12.37
CA ARG A 265 -5.18 14.46 -13.44
C ARG A 265 -3.78 14.70 -12.89
N ARG A 266 -3.67 15.43 -11.78
CA ARG A 266 -2.39 15.76 -11.13
C ARG A 266 -1.67 14.52 -10.59
N VAL A 267 -2.39 13.63 -9.91
CA VAL A 267 -1.81 12.35 -9.46
C VAL A 267 -1.30 11.53 -10.66
N SER A 268 -2.08 11.43 -11.74
CA SER A 268 -1.66 10.75 -12.97
C SER A 268 -0.48 11.44 -13.67
N ALA A 269 -0.37 12.77 -13.56
CA ALA A 269 0.77 13.52 -14.08
C ALA A 269 2.06 13.21 -13.30
N VAL A 270 2.00 13.17 -11.95
CA VAL A 270 3.12 12.69 -11.10
C VAL A 270 3.54 11.29 -11.52
N TRP A 271 2.58 10.39 -11.72
CA TRP A 271 2.83 9.02 -12.16
C TRP A 271 3.46 8.93 -13.54
N SER A 272 3.12 9.83 -14.46
CA SER A 272 3.73 9.93 -15.78
C SER A 272 5.18 10.42 -15.65
N LEU A 273 5.40 11.53 -14.93
CA LEU A 273 6.73 12.10 -14.66
C LEU A 273 7.68 11.12 -13.98
N SER A 274 7.17 10.35 -13.01
CA SER A 274 7.93 9.32 -12.28
C SER A 274 8.52 8.25 -13.21
N ARG A 275 7.74 7.86 -14.24
CA ARG A 275 8.13 6.87 -15.25
C ARG A 275 9.00 7.45 -16.38
N ILE A 276 9.12 8.78 -16.49
CA ILE A 276 10.03 9.42 -17.46
C ILE A 276 11.46 9.27 -16.97
N ASP A 277 12.26 8.52 -17.70
CA ASP A 277 13.64 8.20 -17.36
C ASP A 277 14.63 9.27 -17.84
N LYS A 278 14.41 10.49 -17.36
CA LYS A 278 15.22 11.68 -17.63
C LYS A 278 15.22 12.58 -16.40
N ASP A 279 16.38 13.09 -16.01
CA ASP A 279 16.50 13.96 -14.84
C ASP A 279 15.69 15.26 -14.98
N ALA A 280 15.39 15.67 -16.21
CA ALA A 280 14.48 16.77 -16.49
C ALA A 280 13.09 16.60 -15.86
N SER A 281 12.61 15.38 -15.58
CA SER A 281 11.33 15.15 -14.89
C SER A 281 11.40 15.37 -13.37
N LEU A 282 12.59 15.45 -12.77
CA LEU A 282 12.78 15.61 -11.32
C LEU A 282 12.34 16.99 -10.81
N GLY A 283 12.58 18.06 -11.59
CA GLY A 283 12.12 19.41 -11.25
C GLY A 283 10.60 19.50 -11.05
N PRO A 284 9.79 19.07 -12.03
CA PRO A 284 8.33 18.95 -11.88
C PRO A 284 7.90 18.11 -10.68
N LEU A 285 8.56 16.96 -10.44
CA LEU A 285 8.24 16.10 -9.28
C LEU A 285 8.53 16.80 -7.95
N ARG A 286 9.63 17.53 -7.84
CA ARG A 286 9.96 18.37 -6.68
C ARG A 286 8.94 19.48 -6.47
N ALA A 287 8.44 20.10 -7.54
CA ALA A 287 7.37 21.09 -7.45
C ALA A 287 6.06 20.49 -6.91
N ALA A 288 5.76 19.23 -7.27
CA ALA A 288 4.57 18.52 -6.79
C ALA A 288 4.59 18.22 -5.27
N LEU A 289 5.74 18.30 -4.59
CA LEU A 289 5.82 18.24 -3.12
C LEU A 289 5.10 19.41 -2.44
N ALA A 290 4.83 20.50 -3.14
CA ALA A 290 4.09 21.67 -2.65
C ALA A 290 2.62 21.70 -3.09
N ASP A 291 2.08 20.60 -3.66
CA ASP A 291 0.68 20.54 -4.08
C ASP A 291 -0.27 20.68 -2.88
N PRO A 292 -1.40 21.40 -3.01
CA PRO A 292 -2.37 21.51 -1.93
C PRO A 292 -2.97 20.16 -1.48
N ALA A 293 -3.11 19.20 -2.40
CA ALA A 293 -3.66 17.89 -2.09
C ALA A 293 -2.59 16.92 -1.54
N ALA A 294 -2.91 16.25 -0.44
CA ALA A 294 -2.00 15.33 0.23
C ALA A 294 -1.66 14.13 -0.66
N GLU A 295 -2.60 13.66 -1.49
CA GLU A 295 -2.43 12.53 -2.39
C GLU A 295 -1.34 12.79 -3.44
N VAL A 296 -1.27 14.02 -3.96
CA VAL A 296 -0.23 14.43 -4.90
C VAL A 296 1.12 14.47 -4.19
N ARG A 297 1.18 15.01 -2.98
CA ARG A 297 2.40 15.04 -2.17
C ARG A 297 2.91 13.64 -1.83
N VAL A 298 2.02 12.71 -1.44
CA VAL A 298 2.39 11.29 -1.20
C VAL A 298 2.99 10.66 -2.46
N ALA A 299 2.32 10.80 -3.61
CA ALA A 299 2.80 10.25 -4.88
C ALA A 299 4.14 10.87 -5.30
N ALA A 300 4.32 12.18 -5.08
CA ALA A 300 5.55 12.90 -5.39
C ALA A 300 6.72 12.46 -4.49
N SER A 301 6.50 12.39 -3.16
CA SER A 301 7.51 11.89 -2.22
C SER A 301 7.96 10.47 -2.58
N ARG A 302 7.01 9.57 -2.86
CA ARG A 302 7.31 8.20 -3.27
C ARG A 302 8.12 8.18 -4.58
N SER A 303 7.73 8.99 -5.56
CA SER A 303 8.42 9.06 -6.85
C SER A 303 9.85 9.56 -6.70
N LEU A 304 10.07 10.62 -5.91
CA LEU A 304 11.41 11.18 -5.70
C LEU A 304 12.32 10.22 -4.92
N GLY A 305 11.80 9.53 -3.91
CA GLY A 305 12.54 8.48 -3.20
C GLY A 305 12.92 7.31 -4.11
N THR A 306 11.96 6.82 -4.90
CA THR A 306 12.18 5.75 -5.88
C THR A 306 13.19 6.13 -6.97
N ARG A 307 13.26 7.43 -7.29
CA ARG A 307 14.22 7.98 -8.25
C ARG A 307 15.56 8.38 -7.62
N GLY A 308 15.70 8.33 -6.30
CA GLY A 308 16.90 8.74 -5.58
C GLY A 308 17.24 10.22 -5.79
N ASP A 309 16.25 11.12 -5.82
CA ASP A 309 16.52 12.55 -6.02
C ASP A 309 16.97 13.25 -4.72
N HIS A 310 18.29 13.36 -4.55
CA HIS A 310 18.88 14.02 -3.39
C HIS A 310 18.58 15.52 -3.36
N GLN A 311 18.23 16.15 -4.48
CA GLN A 311 17.87 17.57 -4.49
C GLN A 311 16.50 17.82 -3.83
N ALA A 312 15.68 16.77 -3.67
CA ALA A 312 14.40 16.86 -2.97
C ALA A 312 14.53 16.85 -1.45
N MET A 313 15.71 16.51 -0.90
CA MET A 313 15.89 16.28 0.54
C MET A 313 15.42 17.45 1.43
N PRO A 314 15.75 18.73 1.14
CA PRO A 314 15.28 19.84 1.97
C PRO A 314 13.74 19.93 2.03
N GLN A 315 13.07 19.72 0.90
CA GLN A 315 11.61 19.75 0.83
C GLN A 315 11.00 18.55 1.54
N LEU A 316 11.57 17.36 1.37
CA LEU A 316 11.12 16.15 2.06
C LEU A 316 11.29 16.25 3.58
N ILE A 317 12.37 16.88 4.07
CA ILE A 317 12.56 17.13 5.52
C ILE A 317 11.48 18.10 6.02
N GLY A 318 11.18 19.15 5.24
CA GLY A 318 10.08 20.06 5.54
C GLY A 318 8.72 19.34 5.64
N LEU A 319 8.43 18.43 4.71
CA LEU A 319 7.22 17.61 4.76
C LEU A 319 7.21 16.65 5.95
N LEU A 320 8.32 15.98 6.22
CA LEU A 320 8.47 15.05 7.34
C LEU A 320 8.17 15.74 8.68
N THR A 321 8.61 16.99 8.85
CA THR A 321 8.51 17.72 10.12
C THR A 321 7.25 18.57 10.25
N GLY A 322 6.66 19.01 9.13
CA GLY A 322 5.63 20.05 9.11
C GLY A 322 4.33 19.71 8.38
N ASP A 323 4.24 18.59 7.65
CA ASP A 323 3.00 18.27 6.94
C ASP A 323 1.90 17.78 7.90
N LYS A 324 0.70 18.35 7.72
CA LYS A 324 -0.50 17.98 8.50
C LYS A 324 -0.92 16.53 8.25
N SER A 325 -0.69 16.01 7.05
CA SER A 325 -1.00 14.63 6.69
C SER A 325 0.11 13.69 7.14
N SER A 326 -0.20 12.81 8.08
CA SER A 326 0.71 11.76 8.54
C SER A 326 1.09 10.77 7.43
N ALA A 327 0.23 10.57 6.42
CA ALA A 327 0.58 9.80 5.23
C ALA A 327 1.67 10.50 4.39
N VAL A 328 1.65 11.84 4.30
CA VAL A 328 2.71 12.61 3.62
C VAL A 328 4.00 12.54 4.44
N ARG A 329 3.94 12.72 5.76
CA ARG A 329 5.13 12.57 6.62
C ARG A 329 5.78 11.19 6.47
N ARG A 330 4.98 10.12 6.44
CA ARG A 330 5.46 8.75 6.17
C ARG A 330 6.05 8.62 4.77
N GLY A 331 5.38 9.17 3.75
CA GLY A 331 5.89 9.17 2.38
C GLY A 331 7.24 9.87 2.25
N ALA A 332 7.41 11.01 2.94
CA ALA A 332 8.69 11.70 3.05
C ALA A 332 9.73 10.85 3.78
N ALA A 333 9.38 10.26 4.93
CA ALA A 333 10.26 9.37 5.69
C ALA A 333 10.79 8.19 4.85
N THR A 334 9.92 7.56 4.06
CA THR A 334 10.30 6.46 3.15
C THR A 334 11.20 6.94 2.01
N ALA A 335 11.02 8.18 1.54
CA ALA A 335 11.78 8.71 0.42
C ALA A 335 13.28 8.93 0.73
N PHE A 336 13.67 8.99 2.00
CA PHE A 336 15.08 9.12 2.40
C PHE A 336 15.90 7.86 2.07
N GLY A 337 15.28 6.67 2.03
CA GLY A 337 15.97 5.42 1.66
C GLY A 337 17.19 5.08 2.53
N PRO A 338 17.86 3.95 2.26
CA PRO A 338 19.07 3.52 2.99
C PRO A 338 20.34 4.33 2.68
N ASP A 339 20.37 5.07 1.56
CA ASP A 339 21.56 5.79 1.07
C ASP A 339 21.60 7.29 1.42
N SER A 340 20.57 7.82 2.11
CA SER A 340 20.61 9.21 2.59
C SER A 340 21.63 9.37 3.72
N ARG A 341 22.81 9.87 3.37
CA ARG A 341 23.88 10.24 4.32
C ARG A 341 23.52 11.44 5.21
N ASP A 342 22.40 12.11 4.92
CA ASP A 342 22.05 13.42 5.50
C ASP A 342 21.15 13.38 6.74
N ILE A 343 20.72 12.21 7.23
CA ILE A 343 19.97 12.16 8.50
C ILE A 343 20.84 12.61 9.69
N GLY A 344 22.17 12.51 9.57
CA GLY A 344 23.11 13.11 10.55
C GLY A 344 22.97 14.63 10.71
N SER A 345 22.35 15.34 9.75
CA SER A 345 22.06 16.78 9.84
C SER A 345 20.80 17.11 10.64
N LEU A 346 19.96 16.12 10.98
CA LEU A 346 18.84 16.30 11.92
C LEU A 346 19.32 16.48 13.38
N GLY A 347 20.63 16.38 13.64
CA GLY A 347 21.29 16.65 14.94
C GLY A 347 21.23 18.10 15.42
N GLY A 348 20.41 18.97 14.81
CA GLY A 348 20.19 20.35 15.22
C GLY A 348 18.95 20.58 16.11
N VAL A 349 18.04 19.60 16.26
CA VAL A 349 16.90 19.74 17.18
C VAL A 349 17.31 19.24 18.56
N GLN A 350 18.16 20.04 19.22
CA GLN A 350 18.44 19.87 20.64
C GLN A 350 17.18 20.22 21.45
N HIS A 351 16.53 19.21 22.03
CA HIS A 351 15.90 19.44 23.33
C HIS A 351 17.04 19.51 24.35
N LYS A 352 17.17 20.63 25.07
CA LYS A 352 18.20 20.84 26.10
C LYS A 352 18.27 19.64 27.06
N GLY A 353 19.38 18.91 27.01
CA GLY A 353 19.77 17.83 27.91
C GLY A 353 21.18 17.38 27.53
N SER A 354 22.07 17.30 28.49
CA SER A 354 23.53 17.38 28.34
C SER A 354 24.24 16.09 27.91
N ASP A 355 25.43 16.30 27.34
CA ASP A 355 26.63 15.45 27.31
C ASP A 355 26.84 14.41 26.17
N GLY A 356 27.76 14.76 25.25
CA GLY A 356 29.00 13.97 25.04
C GLY A 356 29.24 13.23 23.71
N GLY A 357 30.08 13.81 22.83
CA GLY A 357 31.15 13.15 22.02
C GLY A 357 30.76 12.33 20.76
N LEU A 358 31.15 12.76 19.55
CA LEU A 358 32.36 12.35 18.76
C LEU A 358 32.23 10.93 18.11
N ALA A 359 32.61 10.61 16.87
CA ALA A 359 33.31 11.26 15.77
C ALA A 359 33.12 10.44 14.46
N ALA A 360 33.55 11.02 13.35
CA ALA A 360 33.41 10.59 11.95
C ALA A 360 34.19 9.32 11.50
N GLY A 361 33.81 8.75 10.35
CA GLY A 361 34.61 7.77 9.59
C GLY A 361 34.01 7.49 8.21
N GLY A 362 34.77 7.77 7.14
CA GLY A 362 34.26 7.90 5.77
C GLY A 362 34.30 6.68 4.84
N VAL A 363 34.13 7.04 3.55
CA VAL A 363 34.50 6.37 2.29
C VAL A 363 33.52 5.34 1.69
N GLY A 364 33.18 5.58 0.40
CA GLY A 364 32.67 4.55 -0.53
C GLY A 364 31.48 5.02 -1.37
N ALA A 365 31.76 5.60 -2.54
CA ALA A 365 30.79 5.94 -3.59
C ALA A 365 30.39 4.71 -4.41
N PHE A 366 29.15 4.67 -4.93
CA PHE A 366 28.61 4.00 -6.13
C PHE A 366 27.07 4.02 -5.96
N GLY A 367 26.19 4.41 -6.88
CA GLY A 367 26.23 4.89 -8.25
C GLY A 367 24.75 4.97 -8.71
N ASP A 368 24.40 6.03 -9.44
CA ASP A 368 23.03 6.37 -9.90
C ASP A 368 22.26 5.21 -10.57
N ARG A 369 20.93 5.16 -10.41
CA ARG A 369 19.94 5.23 -11.52
C ARG A 369 18.48 4.89 -11.14
N PRO A 370 17.48 5.41 -11.90
CA PRO A 370 16.07 5.47 -11.55
C PRO A 370 15.26 4.21 -11.91
N VAL A 371 14.20 3.94 -11.12
CA VAL A 371 13.37 2.73 -11.19
C VAL A 371 12.11 2.96 -12.05
N ARG A 372 11.82 2.01 -12.95
CA ARG A 372 10.55 1.89 -13.69
C ARG A 372 9.78 0.65 -13.20
N GLY A 373 8.48 0.85 -12.92
CA GLY A 373 7.39 -0.16 -12.87
C GLY A 373 7.72 -1.55 -12.32
N THR A 374 7.25 -1.85 -11.11
CA THR A 374 7.58 -3.08 -10.38
C THR A 374 6.59 -4.22 -10.62
N ARG A 375 7.11 -5.43 -10.86
CA ARG A 375 6.40 -6.71 -10.68
C ARG A 375 6.76 -7.28 -9.31
N VAL A 376 5.78 -7.56 -8.46
CA VAL A 376 6.01 -8.16 -7.13
C VAL A 376 6.04 -9.68 -7.28
N VAL A 377 7.10 -10.31 -6.78
CA VAL A 377 7.24 -11.79 -6.75
C VAL A 377 7.21 -12.22 -5.29
N VAL A 378 6.23 -13.04 -4.89
CA VAL A 378 6.17 -13.63 -3.55
C VAL A 378 6.62 -15.08 -3.64
N ARG A 379 7.53 -15.51 -2.76
CA ARG A 379 7.98 -16.91 -2.65
C ARG A 379 7.78 -17.39 -1.22
N GLY A 380 6.79 -18.23 -0.98
CA GLY A 380 6.60 -18.97 0.26
C GLY A 380 7.25 -20.35 0.18
N ASP A 381 7.88 -20.81 1.26
CA ASP A 381 8.49 -22.14 1.37
C ASP A 381 7.65 -23.01 2.32
N PRO A 382 7.17 -24.20 1.91
CA PRO A 382 6.38 -25.06 2.78
C PRO A 382 7.25 -26.01 3.61
N GLY A 383 7.55 -25.62 4.85
CA GLY A 383 7.59 -26.56 5.97
C GLY A 383 8.90 -26.70 6.76
N GLN A 384 8.81 -26.54 8.08
CA GLN A 384 9.12 -27.59 9.07
C GLN A 384 8.79 -27.12 10.49
N ARG A 385 8.22 -28.03 11.30
CA ARG A 385 7.91 -27.86 12.72
C ARG A 385 9.17 -28.02 13.56
N CYS A 386 9.32 -27.22 14.62
CA CYS A 386 10.02 -27.62 15.84
C CYS A 386 9.45 -26.84 17.04
N GLY A 387 9.36 -27.51 18.19
CA GLY A 387 8.54 -27.11 19.35
C GLY A 387 9.29 -26.39 20.48
N CYS A 388 8.53 -26.21 21.57
CA CYS A 388 8.82 -25.69 22.93
C CYS A 388 9.36 -24.24 23.01
N ASP A 389 9.03 -23.38 23.98
CA ASP A 389 8.27 -23.53 25.22
C ASP A 389 7.72 -22.16 25.69
N GLN A 390 6.86 -22.20 26.70
CA GLN A 390 6.09 -21.10 27.30
C GLN A 390 6.94 -19.95 27.90
N THR A 391 6.43 -18.71 27.90
CA THR A 391 6.09 -17.97 29.15
C THR A 391 5.58 -16.52 28.93
N ALA A 392 4.55 -16.20 29.74
CA ALA A 392 4.20 -14.95 30.40
C ALA A 392 3.78 -13.69 29.59
N ALA A 393 2.49 -13.38 29.76
CA ALA A 393 1.84 -12.12 29.43
C ALA A 393 2.27 -10.97 30.35
N VAL A 394 2.36 -9.76 29.80
CA VAL A 394 2.24 -8.50 30.56
C VAL A 394 1.14 -7.67 29.90
N ARG A 395 0.04 -7.48 30.63
CA ARG A 395 -1.00 -6.48 30.32
C ARG A 395 -0.46 -5.10 30.72
N SER A 396 -0.67 -4.09 29.87
CA SER A 396 -0.61 -2.69 30.29
C SER A 396 -1.95 -2.00 29.99
N PRO A 397 -2.48 -1.16 30.90
CA PRO A 397 -3.79 -0.53 30.79
C PRO A 397 -3.68 0.86 30.17
N SER A 398 -3.78 0.94 28.85
CA SER A 398 -4.29 2.14 28.15
C SER A 398 -4.77 1.70 26.79
N GLY A 399 -6.10 1.60 26.65
CA GLY A 399 -6.76 1.20 25.42
C GLY A 399 -6.66 2.29 24.37
N ASP A 400 -5.62 2.24 23.55
CA ASP A 400 -5.61 2.83 22.21
C ASP A 400 -4.47 2.21 21.36
N PRO A 401 -4.75 1.41 20.31
CA PRO A 401 -3.71 0.87 19.43
C PRO A 401 -3.26 1.82 18.32
N ALA A 402 -3.78 3.05 18.24
CA ALA A 402 -3.64 3.90 17.05
C ALA A 402 -2.65 5.07 17.23
N CYS A 403 -1.41 4.79 17.63
CA CYS A 403 -0.30 5.72 17.39
C CYS A 403 1.01 4.92 17.29
N ARG A 404 1.90 5.34 16.37
CA ARG A 404 3.23 4.77 16.06
C ARG A 404 3.27 3.72 14.95
N ALA A 405 2.89 4.12 13.74
CA ALA A 405 3.40 3.50 12.52
C ALA A 405 4.12 4.57 11.72
N GLY A 406 5.42 4.73 11.95
CA GLY A 406 6.21 5.68 11.18
C GLY A 406 7.71 5.44 11.29
N GLY A 407 8.35 5.56 10.12
CA GLY A 407 9.79 5.63 9.89
C GLY A 407 10.52 4.30 10.14
N ILE A 408 11.28 3.74 9.21
CA ILE A 408 12.23 4.33 8.27
C ILE A 408 12.58 3.22 7.26
N GLY A 409 12.99 3.59 6.04
CA GLY A 409 13.73 2.70 5.15
C GLY A 409 14.88 1.95 5.84
N PRO A 410 15.36 0.85 5.24
CA PRO A 410 16.25 -0.10 5.91
C PRO A 410 17.51 0.58 6.46
N ASP A 411 17.65 0.62 7.78
CA ASP A 411 18.88 1.02 8.43
C ASP A 411 19.92 -0.08 8.27
N VAL A 412 20.75 0.03 7.23
CA VAL A 412 21.83 -0.93 6.94
C VAL A 412 23.00 -0.78 7.93
N ARG A 413 23.03 0.28 8.77
CA ARG A 413 24.19 0.62 9.63
C ARG A 413 23.89 0.88 11.13
N GLY A 414 22.65 0.76 11.58
CA GLY A 414 22.27 0.83 13.00
C GLY A 414 22.24 2.23 13.63
N GLY A 415 22.15 3.29 12.82
CA GLY A 415 22.19 4.68 13.30
C GLY A 415 20.85 5.30 13.65
N LEU A 416 19.72 4.69 13.27
CA LEU A 416 18.39 5.28 13.45
C LEU A 416 17.65 4.61 14.60
N THR A 417 17.53 5.30 15.72
CA THR A 417 16.84 4.79 16.92
C THR A 417 15.39 5.27 16.98
N ARG A 418 14.56 4.52 17.70
CA ARG A 418 13.14 4.85 17.97
C ARG A 418 12.97 6.30 18.44
N GLU A 419 13.85 6.75 19.32
CA GLU A 419 13.82 8.05 19.98
C GLU A 419 13.97 9.21 18.99
N LEU A 420 14.65 8.99 17.86
CA LEU A 420 14.84 9.97 16.79
C LEU A 420 13.62 10.07 15.85
N VAL A 421 12.75 9.07 15.85
CA VAL A 421 11.75 8.84 14.79
C VAL A 421 10.34 9.07 15.30
N VAL A 422 10.03 8.53 16.47
CA VAL A 422 8.70 8.61 17.08
C VAL A 422 8.20 10.06 17.22
N PRO A 423 9.01 11.03 17.69
CA PRO A 423 8.55 12.42 17.84
C PRO A 423 8.22 13.13 16.52
N LEU A 424 8.76 12.65 15.38
CA LEU A 424 8.50 13.24 14.05
C LEU A 424 7.17 12.75 13.44
N LEU A 425 6.58 11.72 14.05
CA LEU A 425 5.45 10.97 13.48
C LEU A 425 4.24 10.98 14.41
N ASP A 426 4.45 11.15 15.71
CA ASP A 426 3.42 11.59 16.65
C ASP A 426 3.04 13.03 16.32
N THR A 427 1.82 13.21 15.81
CA THR A 427 1.11 14.48 15.96
C THR A 427 -0.11 14.16 16.80
N ASP A 428 -0.21 14.78 17.97
CA ASP A 428 -1.45 14.81 18.74
C ASP A 428 -2.55 15.33 17.81
N ASP A 429 -3.38 14.42 17.30
CA ASP A 429 -4.57 14.77 16.52
C ASP A 429 -5.68 15.00 17.55
N PRO A 430 -6.12 16.25 17.81
CA PRO A 430 -7.26 16.45 18.67
C PRO A 430 -8.49 15.95 17.89
N GLY A 431 -8.89 14.71 18.16
CA GLY A 431 -10.18 14.20 17.73
C GLY A 431 -11.29 15.20 18.09
N PRO A 432 -12.38 15.28 17.31
CA PRO A 432 -13.46 16.23 17.57
C PRO A 432 -13.96 16.05 19.00
N ALA A 433 -13.90 17.12 19.79
CA ALA A 433 -14.32 17.14 21.18
C ALA A 433 -15.73 16.55 21.30
N ALA A 434 -15.83 15.39 21.95
CA ALA A 434 -17.10 14.83 22.36
C ALA A 434 -17.77 15.85 23.30
N GLY A 435 -18.96 16.32 22.92
CA GLY A 435 -19.77 17.25 23.70
C GLY A 435 -19.93 16.76 25.14
N GLY A 436 -19.73 17.68 26.08
CA GLY A 436 -19.84 17.41 27.51
C GLY A 436 -21.23 16.92 27.94
N PRO A 437 -21.34 16.25 29.10
CA PRO A 437 -22.58 15.69 29.58
C PRO A 437 -23.46 16.81 30.14
N GLY A 438 -24.52 17.16 29.43
CA GLY A 438 -25.59 18.02 29.92
C GLY A 438 -26.82 17.22 30.32
N GLY A 439 -27.18 17.28 31.60
CA GLY A 439 -28.58 17.38 32.03
C GLY A 439 -29.42 16.09 32.09
N ASP A 440 -29.25 15.37 33.19
CA ASP A 440 -30.31 14.92 34.10
C ASP A 440 -31.78 15.07 33.62
N ARG A 441 -32.45 13.95 33.30
CA ARG A 441 -33.91 13.79 33.40
C ARG A 441 -34.28 12.37 33.82
N THR A 442 -34.77 12.28 35.04
CA THR A 442 -35.52 11.19 35.65
C THR A 442 -36.79 10.84 34.84
N PRO A 443 -37.23 9.56 34.79
CA PRO A 443 -38.56 9.21 34.32
C PRO A 443 -39.54 9.20 35.51
N PRO A 444 -40.79 9.69 35.38
CA PRO A 444 -41.85 9.29 36.28
C PRO A 444 -42.48 7.99 35.76
N GLY A 445 -42.65 7.04 36.68
CA GLY A 445 -43.48 5.87 36.45
C GLY A 445 -44.97 6.17 36.60
N VAL A 446 -45.73 5.29 35.95
CA VAL A 446 -47.08 4.80 36.26
C VAL A 446 -48.22 5.83 36.33
N GLY A 447 -49.13 5.68 35.37
CA GLY A 447 -50.48 6.25 35.29
C GLY A 447 -51.14 5.78 34.01
#